data_AF-A0A4V3NZQ4-F1
#
_entry.id   AF-A0A4V3NZQ4-F1
#
_cell.length_a   1.000
_cell.length_b   1.000
_cell.length_c   1.000
_cell.angle_alpha   90.00
_cell.angle_beta   90.00
_cell.angle_gamma   90.00
#
_symmetry.space_group_name_H-M   'P 1'
#
loop_
_entity.id
_entity.type
_entity.pdbx_description
1 polymer ?
#
loop_
_entity_poly.entity_id
_entity_poly.type
_entity_poly.pdbx_seq_one_letter_code
_entity_poly.pdbx_strand_id
1 'polypeptide(L)'
;MYRIVMLLLVATLFHASHVFAATELLNVSYDPTRELYQDFNKSFARHWKQKSGQDVTVKQSHGGSGKQARAVIDGLDADVVTLALAYDVDEIHNKAKLIPKDWQKRLPKNSSPYSSTIVFLVRKGNPKQIRDWNDLVRPGISVITPNPKTSGGARWNYLAAWAYALKQKGGNEASAREFVGKLFRNVPVLDSGARGATTTFVQRGQGDVLIAWENEAFLAVNELGKDRFEIVVPSLSILAEPPVALVDKVVDRKGTRVVAQEYLKYLYSQEGQEIAAQNYYRPSDRKVAAKYAKLFPKLRLVTVDQTFGGWTRAQKTHFADGGTFDQIYRPSR
;
A
#
# COMPACT_ATOMS: atom_id res chain seq x y z
N MET A 1 41.89 -69.44 -35.17
CA MET A 1 41.48 -69.14 -33.79
C MET A 1 41.34 -67.62 -33.67
N TYR A 2 40.20 -67.05 -34.05
CA TYR A 2 39.95 -65.60 -34.04
C TYR A 2 39.19 -65.22 -32.77
N ARG A 3 39.79 -64.38 -31.92
CA ARG A 3 39.13 -63.78 -30.75
C ARG A 3 38.57 -62.42 -31.15
N ILE A 4 37.24 -62.31 -31.12
CA ILE A 4 36.48 -61.07 -31.29
C ILE A 4 36.56 -60.27 -29.98
N VAL A 5 37.05 -59.04 -30.07
CA VAL A 5 37.05 -58.06 -28.97
C VAL A 5 35.75 -57.26 -29.07
N MET A 6 34.90 -57.37 -28.05
CA MET A 6 33.64 -56.63 -27.94
C MET A 6 33.90 -55.32 -27.19
N LEU A 7 33.80 -54.18 -27.89
CA LEU A 7 33.86 -52.84 -27.30
C LEU A 7 32.47 -52.46 -26.74
N LEU A 8 32.38 -52.30 -25.42
CA LEU A 8 31.23 -51.73 -24.72
C LEU A 8 31.33 -50.20 -24.77
N LEU A 9 30.44 -49.56 -25.53
CA LEU A 9 30.30 -48.11 -25.57
C LEU A 9 29.40 -47.67 -24.41
N VAL A 10 29.99 -47.14 -23.34
CA VAL A 10 29.24 -46.52 -22.23
C VAL A 10 28.92 -45.08 -22.63
N ALA A 11 27.66 -44.81 -22.98
CA ALA A 11 27.17 -43.46 -23.23
C ALA A 11 26.87 -42.76 -21.89
N THR A 12 27.81 -41.94 -21.42
CA THR A 12 27.59 -41.03 -20.28
C THR A 12 26.72 -39.85 -20.71
N LEU A 13 25.44 -39.87 -20.34
CA LEU A 13 24.54 -38.73 -20.39
C LEU A 13 24.99 -37.66 -19.38
N PHE A 14 25.75 -36.67 -19.85
CA PHE A 14 25.99 -35.44 -19.10
C PHE A 14 24.68 -34.65 -18.99
N HIS A 15 23.97 -34.77 -17.85
CA HIS A 15 22.99 -33.77 -17.45
C HIS A 15 23.74 -32.52 -17.00
N ALA A 16 23.94 -31.58 -17.92
CA ALA A 16 24.40 -30.24 -17.59
C ALA A 16 23.38 -29.61 -16.64
N SER A 17 23.72 -29.61 -15.35
CA SER A 17 22.97 -28.88 -14.34
C SER A 17 23.23 -27.40 -14.61
N HIS A 18 22.33 -26.74 -15.35
CA HIS A 18 22.37 -25.30 -15.49
C HIS A 18 22.14 -24.69 -14.10
N VAL A 19 23.24 -24.30 -13.44
CA VAL A 19 23.19 -23.43 -12.27
C VAL A 19 22.77 -22.05 -12.78
N PHE A 20 21.47 -21.81 -12.86
CA PHE A 20 20.94 -20.48 -13.11
C PHE A 20 21.35 -19.61 -11.92
N ALA A 21 22.10 -18.54 -12.19
CA ALA A 21 22.32 -17.48 -11.21
C ALA A 21 20.95 -17.01 -10.67
N ALA A 22 20.87 -16.78 -9.35
CA ALA A 22 19.63 -16.34 -8.71
C ALA A 22 19.13 -15.04 -9.36
N THR A 23 17.87 -15.03 -9.81
CA THR A 23 17.29 -13.79 -10.36
C THR A 23 16.97 -12.83 -9.23
N GLU A 24 17.38 -11.58 -9.37
CA GLU A 24 17.09 -10.53 -8.41
C GLU A 24 16.01 -9.57 -8.92
N LEU A 25 14.93 -9.44 -8.15
CA LEU A 25 13.89 -8.44 -8.34
C LEU A 25 14.01 -7.32 -7.31
N LEU A 26 13.69 -6.10 -7.72
CA LEU A 26 13.42 -4.97 -6.83
C LEU A 26 11.92 -4.65 -6.85
N ASN A 27 11.28 -4.79 -5.70
CA ASN A 27 9.94 -4.25 -5.43
C ASN A 27 10.07 -2.90 -4.72
N VAL A 28 9.65 -1.83 -5.40
CA VAL A 28 9.51 -0.50 -4.80
C VAL A 28 8.07 -0.35 -4.30
N SER A 29 7.93 -0.30 -2.97
CA SER A 29 6.64 -0.33 -2.28
C SER A 29 6.38 0.88 -1.39
N TYR A 30 5.14 1.04 -0.94
CA TYR A 30 4.77 2.06 0.05
C TYR A 30 5.09 1.61 1.49
N ASP A 31 5.01 2.55 2.43
CA ASP A 31 5.66 2.47 3.75
C ASP A 31 5.26 1.30 4.67
N PRO A 32 3.96 0.93 4.84
CA PRO A 32 3.51 -0.04 5.83
C PRO A 32 3.50 -1.50 5.32
N THR A 33 4.04 -1.78 4.13
CA THR A 33 3.99 -3.13 3.53
C THR A 33 5.21 -4.00 3.83
N ARG A 34 6.05 -3.59 4.80
CA ARG A 34 7.33 -4.25 5.09
C ARG A 34 7.12 -5.71 5.48
N GLU A 35 6.25 -5.94 6.45
CA GLU A 35 5.94 -7.25 7.00
C GLU A 35 5.22 -8.12 5.95
N LEU A 36 4.24 -7.53 5.25
CA LEU A 36 3.54 -8.16 4.12
C LEU A 36 4.53 -8.71 3.08
N TYR A 37 5.44 -7.88 2.59
CA TYR A 37 6.36 -8.31 1.53
C TYR A 37 7.46 -9.22 2.06
N GLN A 38 7.84 -9.15 3.33
CA GLN A 38 8.76 -10.15 3.91
C GLN A 38 8.17 -11.56 3.83
N ASP A 39 6.91 -11.74 4.23
CA ASP A 39 6.24 -13.04 4.17
C ASP A 39 5.91 -13.45 2.74
N PHE A 40 5.38 -12.51 1.94
CA PHE A 40 5.06 -12.75 0.55
C PHE A 40 6.29 -13.13 -0.28
N ASN A 41 7.43 -12.46 -0.08
CA ASN A 41 8.66 -12.75 -0.83
C ASN A 41 9.20 -14.15 -0.50
N LYS A 42 9.16 -14.57 0.77
CA LYS A 42 9.52 -15.95 1.16
C LYS A 42 8.61 -16.97 0.50
N SER A 43 7.30 -16.70 0.47
CA SER A 43 6.32 -17.57 -0.18
C SER A 43 6.55 -17.67 -1.68
N PHE A 44 6.69 -16.52 -2.35
CA PHE A 44 6.93 -16.44 -3.77
C PHE A 44 8.22 -17.13 -4.19
N ALA A 45 9.31 -16.98 -3.42
CA ALA A 45 10.58 -17.63 -3.74
C ALA A 45 10.44 -19.17 -3.74
N ARG A 46 9.70 -19.74 -2.78
CA ARG A 46 9.38 -21.18 -2.77
C ARG A 46 8.53 -21.58 -3.97
N HIS A 47 7.45 -20.84 -4.24
CA HIS A 47 6.57 -21.07 -5.39
C HIS A 47 7.36 -21.04 -6.71
N TRP A 48 8.22 -20.04 -6.90
CA TRP A 48 9.01 -19.88 -8.12
C TRP A 48 10.04 -20.99 -8.28
N LYS A 49 10.74 -21.38 -7.20
CA LYS A 49 11.69 -22.49 -7.20
C LYS A 49 11.01 -23.81 -7.57
N GLN A 50 9.83 -24.08 -7.02
CA GLN A 50 9.05 -25.28 -7.35
C GLN A 50 8.55 -25.26 -8.80
N LYS A 51 8.11 -24.09 -9.29
CA LYS A 51 7.55 -23.93 -10.64
C LYS A 51 8.59 -23.97 -11.75
N SER A 52 9.77 -23.38 -11.53
CA SER A 52 10.76 -23.12 -12.58
C SER A 52 12.13 -23.76 -12.33
N GLY A 53 12.40 -24.26 -11.13
CA GLY A 53 13.75 -24.70 -10.71
C GLY A 53 14.71 -23.55 -10.42
N GLN A 54 14.32 -22.30 -10.66
CA GLN A 54 15.16 -21.12 -10.51
C GLN A 54 15.02 -20.48 -9.12
N ASP A 55 16.14 -20.06 -8.52
CA ASP A 55 16.12 -19.25 -7.30
C ASP A 55 15.83 -17.78 -7.62
N VAL A 56 15.02 -17.14 -6.78
CA VAL A 56 14.70 -15.72 -6.89
C VAL A 56 14.88 -15.03 -5.55
N THR A 57 15.55 -13.89 -5.55
CA THR A 57 15.65 -12.98 -4.40
C THR A 57 14.90 -11.70 -4.73
N VAL A 58 14.05 -11.24 -3.82
CA VAL A 58 13.27 -10.01 -4.00
C VAL A 58 13.70 -8.99 -2.96
N LYS A 59 14.44 -7.97 -3.40
CA LYS A 59 14.77 -6.77 -2.63
C LYS A 59 13.56 -5.86 -2.51
N GLN A 60 13.51 -5.10 -1.41
CA GLN A 60 12.40 -4.20 -1.11
C GLN A 60 12.92 -2.80 -0.82
N SER A 61 12.16 -1.80 -1.25
CA SER A 61 12.32 -0.40 -0.85
C SER A 61 10.98 0.14 -0.40
N HIS A 62 10.93 0.76 0.78
CA HIS A 62 9.69 1.26 1.40
C HIS A 62 9.81 2.72 1.81
N GLY A 63 8.74 3.47 1.57
CA GLY A 63 8.60 4.85 2.03
C GLY A 63 7.27 5.45 1.62
N GLY A 64 7.13 6.77 1.78
CA GLY A 64 5.96 7.49 1.30
C GLY A 64 5.74 7.24 -0.20
N SER A 65 4.55 6.77 -0.58
CA SER A 65 4.24 6.30 -1.94
C SER A 65 4.61 7.29 -3.05
N GLY A 66 4.34 8.60 -2.85
CA GLY A 66 4.72 9.62 -3.83
C GLY A 66 6.23 9.84 -3.92
N LYS A 67 6.97 9.67 -2.80
CA LYS A 67 8.44 9.70 -2.80
C LYS A 67 9.03 8.48 -3.52
N GLN A 68 8.43 7.30 -3.32
CA GLN A 68 8.85 6.06 -3.98
C GLN A 68 8.61 6.11 -5.50
N ALA A 69 7.46 6.63 -5.94
CA ALA A 69 7.20 6.86 -7.36
C ALA A 69 8.23 7.82 -7.99
N ARG A 70 8.58 8.92 -7.30
CA ARG A 70 9.64 9.83 -7.74
C ARG A 70 11.00 9.13 -7.85
N ALA A 71 11.38 8.32 -6.86
CA ALA A 71 12.63 7.57 -6.93
C ALA A 71 12.72 6.67 -8.19
N VAL A 72 11.61 6.04 -8.58
CA VAL A 72 11.55 5.24 -9.82
C VAL A 72 11.65 6.12 -11.07
N ILE A 73 10.95 7.26 -11.09
CA ILE A 73 11.04 8.25 -12.18
C ILE A 73 12.49 8.76 -12.35
N ASP A 74 13.19 8.97 -11.24
CA ASP A 74 14.54 9.52 -11.19
C ASP A 74 15.64 8.46 -11.40
N GLY A 75 15.27 7.18 -11.63
CA GLY A 75 16.21 6.14 -12.08
C GLY A 75 16.37 4.93 -11.13
N LEU A 76 15.55 4.79 -10.09
CA LEU A 76 15.55 3.55 -9.30
C LEU A 76 14.92 2.41 -10.11
N ASP A 77 15.74 1.42 -10.45
CA ASP A 77 15.41 0.28 -11.33
C ASP A 77 14.51 -0.77 -10.67
N ALA A 78 13.28 -0.38 -10.36
CA ALA A 78 12.24 -1.28 -9.87
C ALA A 78 11.77 -2.21 -10.99
N ASP A 79 11.73 -3.53 -10.75
CA ASP A 79 11.08 -4.48 -11.65
C ASP A 79 9.55 -4.38 -11.53
N VAL A 80 9.10 -4.16 -10.29
CA VAL A 80 7.68 -3.98 -9.95
C VAL A 80 7.54 -2.83 -8.97
N VAL A 81 6.41 -2.13 -9.10
CA VAL A 81 5.97 -1.14 -8.12
C VAL A 81 4.69 -1.63 -7.45
N THR A 82 4.61 -1.47 -6.14
CA THR A 82 3.45 -1.83 -5.33
C THR A 82 3.10 -0.64 -4.46
N LEU A 83 2.37 0.32 -5.00
CA LEU A 83 2.22 1.66 -4.43
C LEU A 83 0.89 1.82 -3.69
N ALA A 84 0.68 2.95 -3.03
CA ALA A 84 -0.48 3.16 -2.17
C ALA A 84 -1.76 3.55 -2.93
N LEU A 85 -1.65 4.05 -4.16
CA LEU A 85 -2.79 4.55 -4.96
C LEU A 85 -2.42 4.68 -6.45
N ALA A 86 -3.43 4.67 -7.33
CA ALA A 86 -3.28 4.64 -8.79
C ALA A 86 -2.50 5.83 -9.36
N TYR A 87 -2.76 7.04 -8.85
CA TYR A 87 -2.09 8.25 -9.34
C TYR A 87 -0.54 8.15 -9.29
N ASP A 88 0.01 7.50 -8.27
CA ASP A 88 1.48 7.41 -8.14
C ASP A 88 2.09 6.50 -9.22
N VAL A 89 1.36 5.47 -9.66
CA VAL A 89 1.78 4.63 -10.80
C VAL A 89 1.57 5.36 -12.12
N ASP A 90 0.48 6.13 -12.26
CA ASP A 90 0.25 6.99 -13.41
C ASP A 90 1.36 8.02 -13.60
N GLU A 91 1.92 8.58 -12.52
CA GLU A 91 3.04 9.50 -12.60
C GLU A 91 4.31 8.87 -13.20
N ILE A 92 4.57 7.59 -12.93
CA ILE A 92 5.68 6.85 -13.54
C ILE A 92 5.48 6.76 -15.06
N HIS A 93 4.25 6.54 -15.53
CA HIS A 93 3.92 6.63 -16.94
C HIS A 93 4.06 8.06 -17.48
N ASN A 94 3.49 9.04 -16.79
CA ASN A 94 3.38 10.42 -17.27
C ASN A 94 4.75 11.08 -17.42
N LYS A 95 5.65 10.88 -16.45
CA LYS A 95 6.93 11.59 -16.36
C LYS A 95 8.11 10.82 -16.95
N ALA A 96 8.14 9.49 -16.83
CA ALA A 96 9.29 8.68 -17.24
C ALA A 96 8.98 7.66 -18.35
N LYS A 97 7.70 7.46 -18.70
CA LYS A 97 7.27 6.49 -19.73
C LYS A 97 7.80 5.06 -19.49
N LEU A 98 8.03 4.69 -18.23
CA LEU A 98 8.57 3.37 -17.85
C LEU A 98 7.51 2.25 -17.86
N ILE A 99 6.24 2.64 -17.73
CA ILE A 99 5.04 1.79 -17.69
C ILE A 99 4.06 2.33 -18.76
N PRO A 100 3.23 1.51 -19.46
CA PRO A 100 2.25 2.04 -20.39
C PRO A 100 1.06 2.70 -19.69
N LYS A 101 0.28 3.44 -20.46
CA LYS A 101 -0.87 4.22 -19.97
C LYS A 101 -2.00 3.35 -19.40
N ASP A 102 -2.19 2.15 -19.95
CA ASP A 102 -3.29 1.24 -19.62
C ASP A 102 -2.91 0.17 -18.59
N TRP A 103 -1.82 0.38 -17.84
CA TRP A 103 -1.27 -0.57 -16.87
C TRP A 103 -2.29 -1.10 -15.87
N GLN A 104 -3.24 -0.26 -15.45
CA GLN A 104 -4.25 -0.59 -14.44
C GLN A 104 -5.24 -1.67 -14.90
N LYS A 105 -5.33 -1.91 -16.21
CA LYS A 105 -6.18 -2.95 -16.80
C LYS A 105 -5.50 -4.32 -16.88
N ARG A 106 -4.19 -4.40 -16.63
CA ARG A 106 -3.41 -5.62 -16.84
C ARG A 106 -3.65 -6.69 -15.77
N LEU A 107 -4.11 -6.30 -14.59
CA LEU A 107 -4.43 -7.21 -13.50
C LEU A 107 -5.86 -6.96 -13.01
N PRO A 108 -6.51 -7.97 -12.40
CA PRO A 108 -7.87 -7.82 -11.90
C PRO A 108 -8.00 -6.68 -10.88
N LYS A 109 -9.24 -6.20 -10.68
CA LYS A 109 -9.58 -5.27 -9.59
C LYS A 109 -8.73 -3.99 -9.61
N ASN A 110 -8.64 -3.33 -10.75
CA ASN A 110 -7.86 -2.10 -10.92
C ASN A 110 -6.38 -2.29 -10.53
N SER A 111 -5.83 -3.46 -10.86
CA SER A 111 -4.52 -3.92 -10.42
C SER A 111 -4.29 -3.85 -8.90
N SER A 112 -5.33 -3.98 -8.08
CA SER A 112 -5.25 -3.93 -6.62
C SER A 112 -5.60 -5.31 -6.04
N PRO A 113 -4.61 -6.14 -5.64
CA PRO A 113 -4.84 -7.51 -5.19
C PRO A 113 -5.54 -7.59 -3.83
N TYR A 114 -5.45 -6.53 -3.04
CA TYR A 114 -6.10 -6.38 -1.76
C TYR A 114 -6.58 -4.94 -1.62
N SER A 115 -7.38 -4.69 -0.59
CA SER A 115 -7.82 -3.35 -0.22
C SER A 115 -7.53 -3.08 1.26
N SER A 116 -7.75 -1.84 1.67
CA SER A 116 -7.74 -1.43 3.07
C SER A 116 -8.71 -0.26 3.22
N THR A 117 -8.71 0.35 4.40
CA THR A 117 -9.49 1.55 4.67
C THR A 117 -8.79 2.41 5.73
N ILE A 118 -9.40 3.55 6.06
CA ILE A 118 -8.90 4.46 7.07
C ILE A 118 -9.71 4.32 8.36
N VAL A 119 -9.03 4.13 9.47
CA VAL A 119 -9.60 4.03 10.82
C VAL A 119 -8.85 4.94 11.78
N PHE A 120 -9.31 5.02 13.02
CA PHE A 120 -8.61 5.76 14.06
C PHE A 120 -7.97 4.79 15.05
N LEU A 121 -6.72 5.06 15.42
CA LEU A 121 -6.07 4.42 16.54
C LEU A 121 -6.03 5.43 17.69
N VAL A 122 -6.61 5.07 18.83
CA VAL A 122 -6.67 5.91 20.04
C VAL A 122 -5.94 5.23 21.20
N ARG A 123 -5.64 6.01 22.24
CA ARG A 123 -5.05 5.48 23.48
C ARG A 123 -6.06 4.63 24.25
N LYS A 124 -5.57 3.69 25.06
CA LYS A 124 -6.38 2.83 25.93
C LYS A 124 -7.41 3.62 26.73
N GLY A 125 -8.62 3.08 26.80
CA GLY A 125 -9.77 3.70 27.48
C GLY A 125 -10.38 4.87 26.72
N ASN A 126 -9.80 5.26 25.56
CA ASN A 126 -10.26 6.35 24.72
C ASN A 126 -10.59 7.63 25.55
N PRO A 127 -9.60 8.25 26.23
CA PRO A 127 -9.85 9.30 27.21
C PRO A 127 -10.47 10.56 26.60
N LYS A 128 -10.26 10.78 25.30
CA LYS A 128 -10.87 11.87 24.53
C LYS A 128 -12.25 11.51 23.98
N GLN A 129 -12.75 10.29 24.18
CA GLN A 129 -14.06 9.82 23.72
C GLN A 129 -14.26 10.01 22.20
N ILE A 130 -13.23 9.71 21.41
CA ILE A 130 -13.28 9.83 19.95
C ILE A 130 -14.09 8.67 19.39
N ARG A 131 -15.12 8.97 18.60
CA ARG A 131 -16.04 7.99 18.01
C ARG A 131 -16.18 8.17 16.51
N ASP A 132 -16.05 9.40 16.01
CA ASP A 132 -16.19 9.69 14.58
C ASP A 132 -15.35 10.91 14.16
N TRP A 133 -15.35 11.22 12.86
CA TRP A 133 -14.58 12.32 12.28
C TRP A 133 -14.85 13.68 12.94
N ASN A 134 -16.10 13.97 13.35
CA ASN A 134 -16.45 15.22 14.04
C ASN A 134 -15.69 15.40 15.37
N ASP A 135 -15.27 14.32 16.01
CA ASP A 135 -14.51 14.42 17.26
C ASP A 135 -13.08 14.91 17.03
N LEU A 136 -12.52 14.68 15.84
CA LEU A 136 -11.15 15.03 15.48
C LEU A 136 -10.93 16.54 15.29
N VAL A 137 -12.03 17.28 15.06
CA VAL A 137 -11.99 18.75 14.86
C VAL A 137 -12.33 19.54 16.13
N ARG A 138 -12.56 18.85 17.27
CA ARG A 138 -12.82 19.51 18.55
C ARG A 138 -11.56 20.23 19.05
N PRO A 139 -11.69 21.36 19.77
CA PRO A 139 -10.57 22.00 20.43
C PRO A 139 -9.86 21.06 21.41
N GLY A 140 -8.52 21.13 21.47
CA GLY A 140 -7.72 20.34 22.41
C GLY A 140 -7.56 18.85 22.05
N ILE A 141 -7.92 18.48 20.82
CA ILE A 141 -7.58 17.19 20.22
C ILE A 141 -6.33 17.37 19.38
N SER A 142 -5.33 16.52 19.62
CA SER A 142 -4.13 16.45 18.80
C SER A 142 -4.18 15.23 17.87
N VAL A 143 -4.16 15.47 16.56
CA VAL A 143 -4.32 14.44 15.53
C VAL A 143 -2.98 14.16 14.87
N ILE A 144 -2.61 12.88 14.78
CA ILE A 144 -1.45 12.44 14.00
C ILE A 144 -1.94 11.92 12.63
N THR A 145 -1.32 12.42 11.56
CA THR A 145 -1.51 11.95 10.18
C THR A 145 -0.25 12.28 9.38
N PRO A 146 0.16 11.46 8.40
CA PRO A 146 1.31 11.78 7.56
C PRO A 146 1.04 12.93 6.58
N ASN A 147 2.09 13.37 5.88
CA ASN A 147 2.08 14.47 4.91
C ASN A 147 1.46 14.07 3.54
N PRO A 148 0.39 14.72 3.05
CA PRO A 148 -0.20 14.46 1.72
C PRO A 148 0.73 14.66 0.52
N LYS A 149 1.79 15.47 0.66
CA LYS A 149 2.77 15.73 -0.42
C LYS A 149 3.74 14.57 -0.67
N THR A 150 3.85 13.64 0.27
CA THR A 150 4.81 12.51 0.19
C THR A 150 4.17 11.16 0.44
N SER A 151 3.12 11.08 1.25
CA SER A 151 2.46 9.83 1.64
C SER A 151 1.15 9.60 0.87
N GLY A 152 0.96 8.37 0.37
CA GLY A 152 -0.33 7.94 -0.18
C GLY A 152 -1.40 7.75 0.89
N GLY A 153 -1.02 7.22 2.05
CA GLY A 153 -1.92 7.09 3.21
C GLY A 153 -2.47 8.44 3.65
N ALA A 154 -1.64 9.49 3.64
CA ALA A 154 -2.08 10.84 3.96
C ALA A 154 -3.17 11.37 3.02
N ARG A 155 -3.06 11.05 1.72
CA ARG A 155 -4.07 11.43 0.72
C ARG A 155 -5.37 10.66 0.94
N TRP A 156 -5.31 9.36 1.25
CA TRP A 156 -6.49 8.59 1.65
C TRP A 156 -7.15 9.14 2.93
N ASN A 157 -6.36 9.48 3.95
CA ASN A 157 -6.83 10.10 5.20
C ASN A 157 -7.58 11.41 4.92
N TYR A 158 -6.98 12.28 4.10
CA TYR A 158 -7.57 13.55 3.69
C TYR A 158 -8.90 13.34 2.95
N LEU A 159 -8.93 12.46 1.95
CA LEU A 159 -10.13 12.21 1.15
C LEU A 159 -11.23 11.55 1.97
N ALA A 160 -10.90 10.71 2.95
CA ALA A 160 -11.89 10.14 3.86
C ALA A 160 -12.55 11.23 4.72
N ALA A 161 -11.76 12.14 5.30
CA ALA A 161 -12.28 13.30 6.04
C ALA A 161 -13.13 14.24 5.16
N TRP A 162 -12.67 14.50 3.93
CA TRP A 162 -13.40 15.31 2.96
C TRP A 162 -14.73 14.68 2.58
N ALA A 163 -14.73 13.40 2.25
CA ALA A 163 -15.94 12.65 1.92
C ALA A 163 -16.93 12.62 3.09
N TYR A 164 -16.43 12.47 4.31
CA TYR A 164 -17.26 12.56 5.52
C TYR A 164 -17.99 13.89 5.61
N ALA A 165 -17.28 15.00 5.41
CA ALA A 165 -17.84 16.32 5.46
C ALA A 165 -18.87 16.57 4.34
N LEU A 166 -18.60 16.11 3.11
CA LEU A 166 -19.56 16.17 2.00
C LEU A 166 -20.85 15.39 2.28
N LYS A 167 -20.79 14.32 3.08
CA LYS A 167 -21.96 13.48 3.42
C LYS A 167 -22.74 13.96 4.64
N GLN A 168 -22.31 15.04 5.30
CA GLN A 168 -23.09 15.66 6.37
C GLN A 168 -24.31 16.40 5.83
N LYS A 169 -25.31 16.66 6.70
CA LYS A 169 -26.48 17.45 6.33
C LYS A 169 -26.05 18.85 5.89
N GLY A 170 -26.39 19.23 4.65
CA GLY A 170 -25.97 20.50 4.04
C GLY A 170 -24.52 20.51 3.53
N GLY A 171 -23.85 19.34 3.50
CA GLY A 171 -22.49 19.18 3.05
C GLY A 171 -22.28 19.61 1.60
N ASN A 172 -21.23 20.40 1.38
CA ASN A 172 -20.77 20.91 0.09
C ASN A 172 -19.25 21.19 0.14
N GLU A 173 -18.66 21.52 -1.00
CA GLU A 173 -17.21 21.77 -1.14
C GLU A 173 -16.67 22.80 -0.13
N ALA A 174 -17.40 23.89 0.14
CA ALA A 174 -16.96 24.91 1.08
C ALA A 174 -16.96 24.38 2.53
N SER A 175 -18.02 23.68 2.94
CA SER A 175 -18.08 23.05 4.26
C SER A 175 -17.05 21.94 4.45
N ALA A 176 -16.75 21.17 3.40
CA ALA A 176 -15.73 20.12 3.43
C ALA A 176 -14.33 20.72 3.57
N ARG A 177 -14.05 21.79 2.84
CA ARG A 177 -12.82 22.57 2.99
C ARG A 177 -12.65 23.11 4.40
N GLU A 178 -13.71 23.69 4.98
CA GLU A 178 -13.68 24.20 6.35
C GLU A 178 -13.42 23.10 7.37
N PHE A 179 -14.12 21.96 7.22
CA PHE A 179 -13.98 20.80 8.10
C PHE A 179 -12.56 20.25 8.08
N VAL A 180 -12.01 19.98 6.89
CA VAL A 180 -10.65 19.47 6.76
C VAL A 180 -9.63 20.54 7.20
N GLY A 181 -9.91 21.82 6.98
CA GLY A 181 -9.09 22.91 7.54
C GLY A 181 -9.05 22.93 9.06
N LYS A 182 -10.18 22.69 9.75
CA LYS A 182 -10.23 22.50 11.21
C LYS A 182 -9.42 21.27 11.63
N LEU A 183 -9.57 20.16 10.91
CA LEU A 183 -8.81 18.94 11.18
C LEU A 183 -7.30 19.19 11.16
N PHE A 184 -6.78 19.82 10.11
CA PHE A 184 -5.34 20.06 9.99
C PHE A 184 -4.80 21.12 10.96
N ARG A 185 -5.64 21.99 11.53
CA ARG A 185 -5.22 22.84 12.67
C ARG A 185 -4.94 22.04 13.94
N ASN A 186 -5.54 20.86 14.07
CA ASN A 186 -5.29 19.93 15.16
C ASN A 186 -4.09 18.99 14.89
N VAL A 187 -3.39 19.13 13.75
CA VAL A 187 -2.26 18.28 13.37
C VAL A 187 -0.94 18.99 13.67
N PRO A 188 -0.17 18.58 14.69
CA PRO A 188 1.06 19.27 15.09
C PRO A 188 2.28 18.91 14.22
N VAL A 189 2.27 17.73 13.59
CA VAL A 189 3.40 17.21 12.82
C VAL A 189 2.91 16.37 11.64
N LEU A 190 3.62 16.47 10.51
CA LEU A 190 3.34 15.73 9.28
C LEU A 190 4.55 14.88 8.90
N ASP A 191 4.60 13.64 9.39
CA ASP A 191 5.62 12.67 9.01
C ASP A 191 5.58 12.34 7.50
N SER A 192 6.73 12.03 6.90
CA SER A 192 6.84 11.79 5.45
C SER A 192 6.14 10.54 4.94
N GLY A 193 5.77 9.62 5.84
CA GLY A 193 5.22 8.30 5.52
C GLY A 193 4.31 7.80 6.64
N ALA A 194 3.46 6.82 6.32
CA ALA A 194 2.48 6.29 7.27
C ALA A 194 3.15 5.60 8.46
N ARG A 195 4.25 4.86 8.25
CA ARG A 195 4.98 4.19 9.35
C ARG A 195 5.65 5.21 10.29
N GLY A 196 6.09 6.34 9.73
CA GLY A 196 6.57 7.49 10.51
C GLY A 196 5.49 8.04 11.44
N ALA A 197 4.29 8.29 10.91
CA ALA A 197 3.15 8.75 11.70
C ALA A 197 2.75 7.74 12.79
N THR A 198 2.72 6.44 12.46
CA THR A 198 2.54 5.36 13.45
C THR A 198 3.59 5.46 14.55
N THR A 199 4.86 5.58 14.20
CA THR A 199 5.98 5.71 15.17
C THR A 199 5.81 6.93 16.08
N THR A 200 5.44 8.08 15.52
CA THR A 200 5.18 9.31 16.28
C THR A 200 4.06 9.13 17.30
N PHE A 201 2.94 8.52 16.91
CA PHE A 201 1.83 8.29 17.82
C PHE A 201 2.16 7.23 18.89
N VAL A 202 2.72 6.12 18.44
CA VAL A 202 2.79 4.88 19.21
C VAL A 202 4.05 4.79 20.06
N GLN A 203 5.22 5.12 19.49
CA GLN A 203 6.51 4.99 20.17
C GLN A 203 6.91 6.29 20.84
N ARG A 204 6.71 7.44 20.16
CA ARG A 204 7.03 8.77 20.73
C ARG A 204 5.90 9.34 21.59
N GLY A 205 4.75 8.67 21.63
CA GLY A 205 3.64 9.02 22.50
C GLY A 205 3.04 10.40 22.19
N GLN A 206 3.09 10.89 20.95
CA GLN A 206 2.50 12.18 20.58
C GLN A 206 1.06 12.02 20.08
N GLY A 207 0.23 13.06 20.30
CA GLY A 207 -1.15 13.09 19.81
C GLY A 207 -2.16 12.29 20.64
N ASP A 208 -3.45 12.53 20.42
CA ASP A 208 -4.55 11.82 21.07
C ASP A 208 -5.09 10.68 20.21
N VAL A 209 -4.95 10.83 18.89
CA VAL A 209 -5.47 9.92 17.87
C VAL A 209 -4.59 9.93 16.64
N LEU A 210 -4.40 8.75 16.05
CA LEU A 210 -3.77 8.57 14.75
C LEU A 210 -4.85 8.22 13.71
N ILE A 211 -4.88 8.96 12.60
CA ILE A 211 -5.64 8.56 11.41
C ILE A 211 -4.76 7.56 10.64
N ALA A 212 -5.14 6.29 10.68
CA ALA A 212 -4.30 5.18 10.25
C ALA A 212 -4.91 4.41 9.08
N TRP A 213 -4.04 3.82 8.27
CA TRP A 213 -4.40 2.61 7.54
C TRP A 213 -4.90 1.54 8.51
N GLU A 214 -5.95 0.83 8.15
CA GLU A 214 -6.51 -0.24 8.97
C GLU A 214 -5.46 -1.32 9.33
N ASN A 215 -4.61 -1.71 8.38
CA ASN A 215 -3.54 -2.68 8.60
C ASN A 215 -2.49 -2.19 9.62
N GLU A 216 -2.13 -0.90 9.62
CA GLU A 216 -1.20 -0.33 10.61
C GLU A 216 -1.85 -0.22 12.00
N ALA A 217 -3.15 0.08 12.07
CA ALA A 217 -3.87 0.11 13.33
C ALA A 217 -3.92 -1.29 13.98
N PHE A 218 -4.19 -2.34 13.18
CA PHE A 218 -4.13 -3.72 13.65
C PHE A 218 -2.73 -4.13 14.07
N LEU A 219 -1.71 -3.78 13.28
CA LEU A 219 -0.32 -4.07 13.62
C LEU A 219 0.06 -3.43 14.96
N ALA A 220 -0.25 -2.15 15.16
CA ALA A 220 0.04 -1.44 16.40
C ALA A 220 -0.65 -2.08 17.62
N VAL A 221 -1.91 -2.51 17.48
CA VAL A 221 -2.63 -3.19 18.56
C VAL A 221 -2.05 -4.57 18.88
N ASN A 222 -1.66 -5.33 17.85
CA ASN A 222 -1.21 -6.71 18.03
C ASN A 222 0.26 -6.83 18.41
N GLU A 223 1.13 -5.93 17.96
CA GLU A 223 2.56 -5.94 18.31
C GLU A 223 2.87 -5.24 19.63
N LEU A 224 2.13 -4.17 19.97
CA LEU A 224 2.46 -3.31 21.11
C LEU A 224 1.44 -3.41 22.24
N GLY A 225 0.43 -4.26 22.07
CA GLY A 225 -0.50 -4.68 23.11
C GLY A 225 -1.86 -3.97 23.04
N LYS A 226 -2.91 -4.79 23.11
CA LYS A 226 -4.33 -4.39 23.27
C LYS A 226 -4.60 -3.58 24.55
N ASP A 227 -3.64 -3.53 25.44
CA ASP A 227 -3.70 -2.80 26.71
C ASP A 227 -3.23 -1.34 26.56
N ARG A 228 -2.70 -0.95 25.40
CA ARG A 228 -2.23 0.41 25.14
C ARG A 228 -3.06 1.20 24.15
N PHE A 229 -3.68 0.51 23.18
CA PHE A 229 -4.38 1.16 22.08
C PHE A 229 -5.70 0.48 21.75
N GLU A 230 -6.61 1.26 21.18
CA GLU A 230 -7.91 0.80 20.72
C GLU A 230 -8.15 1.33 19.30
N ILE A 231 -8.83 0.52 18.47
CA ILE A 231 -9.25 0.93 17.14
C ILE A 231 -10.67 1.47 17.24
N VAL A 232 -10.87 2.70 16.77
CA VAL A 232 -12.18 3.31 16.56
C VAL A 232 -12.49 3.28 15.07
N VAL A 233 -13.60 2.64 14.72
CA VAL A 233 -14.09 2.55 13.34
C VAL A 233 -15.06 3.70 13.09
N PRO A 234 -14.73 4.66 12.20
CA PRO A 234 -15.62 5.79 11.93
C PRO A 234 -16.90 5.38 11.21
N SER A 235 -17.90 6.26 11.21
CA SER A 235 -19.20 6.00 10.56
C SER A 235 -19.13 6.00 9.03
N LEU A 236 -18.09 6.62 8.47
CA LEU A 236 -17.75 6.61 7.06
C LEU A 236 -16.23 6.50 6.92
N SER A 237 -15.77 5.75 5.94
CA SER A 237 -14.39 5.83 5.48
C SER A 237 -14.32 5.68 3.97
N ILE A 238 -13.12 5.49 3.45
CA ILE A 238 -12.85 5.35 2.02
C ILE A 238 -12.30 3.95 1.72
N LEU A 239 -12.75 3.36 0.62
CA LEU A 239 -12.14 2.15 0.08
C LEU A 239 -10.78 2.54 -0.50
N ALA A 240 -9.72 2.07 0.14
CA ALA A 240 -8.37 2.30 -0.33
C ALA A 240 -7.89 1.08 -1.13
N GLU A 241 -7.42 1.33 -2.35
CA GLU A 241 -7.06 0.32 -3.36
C GLU A 241 -5.58 0.51 -3.75
N PRO A 242 -4.63 -0.12 -3.03
CA PRO A 242 -3.21 -0.03 -3.35
C PRO A 242 -2.87 -0.85 -4.62
N PRO A 243 -2.47 -0.20 -5.72
CA PRO A 243 -2.23 -0.89 -6.97
C PRO A 243 -0.82 -1.48 -7.05
N VAL A 244 -0.68 -2.46 -7.93
CA VAL A 244 0.59 -3.06 -8.31
C VAL A 244 0.79 -2.99 -9.82
N ALA A 245 2.03 -2.78 -10.27
CA ALA A 245 2.34 -2.70 -11.70
C ALA A 245 3.74 -3.22 -12.00
N LEU A 246 3.87 -3.79 -13.21
CA LEU A 246 5.13 -4.16 -13.81
C LEU A 246 5.80 -2.91 -14.40
N VAL A 247 7.10 -2.74 -14.20
CA VAL A 247 7.86 -1.64 -14.80
C VAL A 247 8.50 -2.11 -16.10
N ASP A 248 7.73 -2.01 -17.20
CA ASP A 248 8.08 -2.63 -18.49
C ASP A 248 9.50 -2.36 -18.96
N LYS A 249 9.91 -1.08 -18.99
CA LYS A 249 11.25 -0.70 -19.47
C LYS A 249 12.37 -1.30 -18.64
N VAL A 250 12.17 -1.47 -17.33
CA VAL A 250 13.17 -2.04 -16.44
C VAL A 250 13.24 -3.55 -16.60
N VAL A 251 12.09 -4.24 -16.60
CA VAL A 251 12.07 -5.70 -16.69
C VAL A 251 12.50 -6.22 -18.06
N ASP A 252 12.28 -5.45 -19.12
CA ASP A 252 12.79 -5.76 -20.47
C ASP A 252 14.30 -5.61 -20.52
N ARG A 253 14.84 -4.53 -19.94
CA ARG A 253 16.28 -4.29 -19.87
C ARG A 253 17.00 -5.32 -18.99
N LYS A 254 16.39 -5.73 -17.88
CA LYS A 254 16.96 -6.71 -16.94
C LYS A 254 16.71 -8.17 -17.35
N GLY A 255 15.81 -8.43 -18.30
CA GLY A 255 15.40 -9.80 -18.66
C GLY A 255 14.56 -10.50 -17.57
N THR A 256 13.90 -9.75 -16.68
CA THR A 256 13.18 -10.26 -15.49
C THR A 256 11.66 -10.33 -15.69
N ARG A 257 11.15 -10.01 -16.89
CA ARG A 257 9.70 -9.87 -17.16
C ARG A 257 8.87 -11.07 -16.70
N VAL A 258 9.32 -12.30 -16.99
CA VAL A 258 8.54 -13.51 -16.70
C VAL A 258 8.35 -13.68 -15.20
N VAL A 259 9.43 -13.63 -14.42
CA VAL A 259 9.37 -13.81 -12.96
C VAL A 259 8.67 -12.63 -12.28
N ALA A 260 8.85 -11.39 -12.77
CA ALA A 260 8.19 -10.20 -12.23
C ALA A 260 6.67 -10.20 -12.50
N GLN A 261 6.24 -10.68 -13.67
CA GLN A 261 4.82 -10.89 -13.96
C GLN A 261 4.20 -11.98 -13.09
N GLU A 262 4.91 -13.10 -12.87
CA GLU A 262 4.44 -14.15 -11.96
C GLU A 262 4.36 -13.62 -10.52
N TYR A 263 5.34 -12.83 -10.06
CA TYR A 263 5.34 -12.20 -8.74
C TYR A 263 4.05 -11.40 -8.50
N LEU A 264 3.66 -10.56 -9.47
CA LEU A 264 2.43 -9.76 -9.36
C LEU A 264 1.16 -10.62 -9.45
N LYS A 265 1.13 -11.64 -10.30
CA LYS A 265 -0.02 -12.56 -10.41
C LYS A 265 -0.20 -13.39 -9.15
N TYR A 266 0.90 -13.81 -8.52
CA TYR A 266 0.88 -14.63 -7.32
C TYR A 266 0.30 -13.89 -6.10
N LEU A 267 0.30 -12.54 -6.09
CA LEU A 267 -0.47 -11.76 -5.09
C LEU A 267 -1.97 -12.08 -5.13
N TYR A 268 -2.52 -12.50 -6.26
CA TYR A 268 -3.92 -12.88 -6.43
C TYR A 268 -4.16 -14.38 -6.19
N SER A 269 -3.11 -15.18 -5.95
CA SER A 269 -3.26 -16.58 -5.58
C SER A 269 -3.90 -16.70 -4.19
N GLN A 270 -4.50 -17.86 -3.89
CA GLN A 270 -5.06 -18.09 -2.56
C GLN A 270 -4.02 -17.89 -1.46
N GLU A 271 -2.79 -18.37 -1.65
CA GLU A 271 -1.69 -18.19 -0.68
C GLU A 271 -1.29 -16.72 -0.51
N GLY A 272 -1.15 -15.97 -1.61
CA GLY A 272 -0.89 -14.53 -1.56
C GLY A 272 -2.00 -13.74 -0.85
N GLN A 273 -3.26 -14.15 -1.04
CA GLN A 273 -4.41 -13.56 -0.37
C GLN A 273 -4.48 -13.93 1.11
N GLU A 274 -4.10 -15.16 1.49
CA GLU A 274 -3.98 -15.55 2.90
C GLU A 274 -2.90 -14.73 3.62
N ILE A 275 -1.74 -14.53 2.99
CA ILE A 275 -0.65 -13.71 3.52
C ILE A 275 -1.11 -12.25 3.68
N ALA A 276 -1.84 -11.71 2.68
CA ALA A 276 -2.42 -10.37 2.77
C ALA A 276 -3.35 -10.23 3.99
N ALA A 277 -4.24 -11.19 4.21
CA ALA A 277 -5.16 -11.19 5.34
C ALA A 277 -4.47 -11.34 6.70
N GLN A 278 -3.44 -12.20 6.79
CA GLN A 278 -2.61 -12.37 7.99
C GLN A 278 -1.86 -11.09 8.36
N ASN A 279 -1.49 -10.30 7.34
CA ASN A 279 -0.88 -8.98 7.48
C ASN A 279 -1.91 -7.84 7.49
N TYR A 280 -3.17 -8.14 7.85
CA TYR A 280 -4.25 -7.18 8.09
C TYR A 280 -4.70 -6.35 6.88
N TYR A 281 -4.43 -6.81 5.65
CA TYR A 281 -5.03 -6.25 4.44
C TYR A 281 -6.30 -7.01 4.07
N ARG A 282 -7.32 -6.32 3.56
CA ARG A 282 -8.59 -6.94 3.16
C ARG A 282 -8.37 -7.72 1.85
N PRO A 283 -8.43 -9.06 1.86
CA PRO A 283 -8.20 -9.87 0.66
C PRO A 283 -9.35 -9.68 -0.34
N SER A 284 -9.03 -9.73 -1.64
CA SER A 284 -10.00 -9.68 -2.74
C SER A 284 -10.57 -11.06 -3.09
N ASP A 285 -9.87 -12.15 -2.76
CA ASP A 285 -10.41 -13.50 -2.92
C ASP A 285 -11.57 -13.73 -1.95
N ARG A 286 -12.71 -14.21 -2.48
CA ARG A 286 -13.95 -14.35 -1.70
C ARG A 286 -13.85 -15.41 -0.61
N LYS A 287 -13.13 -16.51 -0.85
CA LYS A 287 -13.00 -17.60 0.14
C LYS A 287 -12.11 -17.15 1.28
N VAL A 288 -10.98 -16.51 0.97
CA VAL A 288 -10.08 -15.94 1.99
C VAL A 288 -10.78 -14.81 2.75
N ALA A 289 -11.49 -13.90 2.08
CA ALA A 289 -12.26 -12.85 2.73
C ALA A 289 -13.30 -13.40 3.71
N ALA A 290 -13.99 -14.50 3.37
CA ALA A 290 -14.93 -15.16 4.27
C ALA A 290 -14.23 -15.77 5.49
N LYS A 291 -13.06 -16.42 5.30
CA LYS A 291 -12.24 -17.00 6.39
C LYS A 291 -11.81 -15.94 7.41
N TYR A 292 -11.43 -14.75 6.95
CA TYR A 292 -10.94 -13.65 7.79
C TYR A 292 -12.00 -12.57 8.10
N ALA A 293 -13.28 -12.82 7.82
CA ALA A 293 -14.34 -11.81 7.94
C ALA A 293 -14.49 -11.22 9.36
N LYS A 294 -14.13 -11.98 10.40
CA LYS A 294 -14.16 -11.52 11.80
C LYS A 294 -13.05 -10.52 12.14
N LEU A 295 -11.97 -10.50 11.37
CA LEU A 295 -10.85 -9.58 11.57
C LEU A 295 -11.23 -8.16 11.14
N PHE A 296 -11.97 -8.04 10.04
CA PHE A 296 -12.24 -6.76 9.41
C PHE A 296 -13.62 -6.21 9.78
N PRO A 297 -13.71 -5.07 10.48
CA PRO A 297 -14.98 -4.45 10.79
C PRO A 297 -15.74 -4.08 9.50
N LYS A 298 -17.06 -4.19 9.55
CA LYS A 298 -17.95 -3.64 8.53
C LYS A 298 -18.05 -2.14 8.75
N LEU A 299 -17.84 -1.37 7.69
CA LEU A 299 -17.96 0.09 7.70
C LEU A 299 -18.44 0.57 6.33
N ARG A 300 -19.09 1.73 6.30
CA ARG A 300 -19.55 2.36 5.06
C ARG A 300 -18.36 2.99 4.33
N LEU A 301 -18.09 2.53 3.11
CA LEU A 301 -16.96 2.99 2.31
C LEU A 301 -17.45 3.75 1.09
N VAL A 302 -16.91 4.96 0.88
CA VAL A 302 -16.97 5.61 -0.43
C VAL A 302 -15.78 5.21 -1.30
N THR A 303 -15.87 5.41 -2.61
CA THR A 303 -14.73 5.25 -3.52
C THR A 303 -14.26 6.59 -4.07
N VAL A 304 -13.01 6.63 -4.53
CA VAL A 304 -12.43 7.82 -5.17
C VAL A 304 -13.17 8.17 -6.46
N ASP A 305 -13.54 7.17 -7.25
CA ASP A 305 -14.26 7.36 -8.50
C ASP A 305 -15.63 8.01 -8.27
N GLN A 306 -16.42 7.47 -7.33
CA GLN A 306 -17.77 7.96 -7.08
C GLN A 306 -17.80 9.34 -6.42
N THR A 307 -16.84 9.63 -5.54
CA THR A 307 -16.87 10.85 -4.71
C THR A 307 -16.07 11.99 -5.31
N PHE A 308 -14.96 11.70 -5.96
CA PHE A 308 -13.99 12.70 -6.43
C PHE A 308 -13.80 12.69 -7.96
N GLY A 309 -14.48 11.80 -8.68
CA GLY A 309 -14.33 11.66 -10.13
C GLY A 309 -12.99 11.06 -10.55
N GLY A 310 -12.42 10.21 -9.69
CA GLY A 310 -11.17 9.49 -9.96
C GLY A 310 -9.91 10.22 -9.52
N TRP A 311 -8.81 9.46 -9.50
CA TRP A 311 -7.54 9.88 -8.91
C TRP A 311 -6.91 11.12 -9.57
N THR A 312 -6.99 11.26 -10.89
CA THR A 312 -6.46 12.44 -11.60
C THR A 312 -7.13 13.74 -11.13
N ARG A 313 -8.46 13.73 -10.98
CA ARG A 313 -9.21 14.90 -10.51
C ARG A 313 -8.94 15.17 -9.04
N ALA A 314 -9.00 14.13 -8.20
CA ALA A 314 -8.72 14.25 -6.77
C ALA A 314 -7.32 14.84 -6.52
N GLN A 315 -6.30 14.32 -7.20
CA GLN A 315 -4.94 14.83 -7.06
C GLN A 315 -4.81 16.28 -7.52
N LYS A 316 -5.33 16.62 -8.71
CA LYS A 316 -5.25 17.99 -9.24
C LYS A 316 -5.92 19.00 -8.30
N THR A 317 -7.10 18.66 -7.77
CA THR A 317 -7.88 19.58 -6.92
C THR A 317 -7.28 19.73 -5.52
N HIS A 318 -6.83 18.62 -4.91
CA HIS A 318 -6.50 18.63 -3.48
C HIS A 318 -4.99 18.69 -3.20
N PHE A 319 -4.16 18.05 -4.02
CA PHE A 319 -2.78 17.72 -3.62
C PHE A 319 -1.68 18.32 -4.51
N ALA A 320 -2.01 18.73 -5.74
CA ALA A 320 -1.09 19.50 -6.58
C ALA A 320 -0.66 20.81 -5.90
N ASP A 321 0.40 21.42 -6.40
CA ASP A 321 0.89 22.68 -5.84
C ASP A 321 -0.15 23.80 -6.03
N GLY A 322 -0.43 24.53 -4.96
CA GLY A 322 -1.53 25.49 -4.89
C GLY A 322 -2.92 24.85 -4.77
N GLY A 323 -3.00 23.52 -4.69
CA GLY A 323 -4.23 22.77 -4.48
C GLY A 323 -4.82 23.00 -3.10
N THR A 324 -5.99 22.41 -2.85
CA THR A 324 -6.77 22.70 -1.64
C THR A 324 -6.01 22.43 -0.34
N PHE A 325 -5.18 21.39 -0.28
CA PHE A 325 -4.34 21.12 0.89
C PHE A 325 -3.41 22.29 1.23
N ASP A 326 -2.73 22.87 0.24
CA ASP A 326 -1.82 24.02 0.45
C ASP A 326 -2.57 25.27 0.90
N GLN A 327 -3.84 25.40 0.50
CA GLN A 327 -4.67 26.54 0.88
C GLN A 327 -5.19 26.44 2.31
N ILE A 328 -5.35 25.22 2.86
CA ILE A 328 -5.86 25.00 4.22
C ILE A 328 -4.75 24.74 5.25
N TYR A 329 -3.60 24.21 4.82
CA TYR A 329 -2.46 23.94 5.68
C TYR A 329 -1.43 25.06 5.52
N ARG A 330 -1.35 25.93 6.52
CA ARG A 330 -0.26 26.90 6.67
C ARG A 330 0.57 26.43 7.86
N PRO A 331 1.86 26.08 7.68
CA PRO A 331 2.72 25.76 8.80
C PRO A 331 2.64 26.90 9.83
N SER A 332 2.41 26.57 11.09
CA SER A 332 2.60 27.51 12.20
C SER A 332 3.99 28.12 12.04
N ARG A 333 4.08 29.46 11.99
CA ARG A 333 5.38 30.15 12.01
C ARG A 333 6.10 29.92 13.33
#